data_AF-A0A5B6X0J8-F1
#
_entry.id   AF-A0A5B6X0J8-F1
#
_cell.length_a   1.000
_cell.length_b   1.000
_cell.length_c   1.000
_cell.angle_alpha   90.00
_cell.angle_beta   90.00
_cell.angle_gamma   90.00
#
_symmetry.space_group_name_H-M   'P 1'
#
loop_
_entity.id
_entity.type
_entity.pdbx_description
1 polymer ?
#
loop_
_entity_poly.entity_id
_entity_poly.type
_entity_poly.pdbx_seq_one_letter_code
_entity_poly.pdbx_strand_id
1 'polypeptide(L)'
;MVTLFHDMMHQEIKVYVDYMIVKSRTEKEHIQVLRKLFLRLRKFQLKLNPTKCTFGARSGKQLGFIVSEKRIEINPNKVKAIQELPPPRTQKEVRGFLGRLNYIARFISQLTKKCNPIFRLLKKHNPGVWDEECQKTFNKVKHYLSNAPVLMPPNPDRPLILYLVVFRNSMGCMLGQHDKLGRKERVIYYLSKKFTECETRYSLIEKLCCALIWTTRRLRQYMMYHTTWLISKLDPLKYMMESTALNGRMARWQILLFEFDIVYVNQKAVKGSAIADFLASRALEDYEPLNFDFPNEDLLYIATTKDDSQESHSWKLNFDGASNMVGNGIGAVLVSLNGDHFPFISKLDFDCTNNMAEYEACIMGICAAIEREIKVLEVYGYSALETKDPKLIKYQKLVLELIEDFDNITFYYLPRDEN
;
A
#
# COMPACT_ATOMS: atom_id res chain seq x y z
N MET A 1 -1.58 21.11 -21.08
CA MET A 1 -0.43 21.19 -20.17
C MET A 1 0.52 20.01 -20.34
N VAL A 2 0.08 18.77 -20.08
CA VAL A 2 0.94 17.57 -20.18
C VAL A 2 1.50 17.35 -21.59
N THR A 3 0.69 17.57 -22.63
CA THR A 3 1.12 17.52 -24.04
C THR A 3 2.09 18.65 -24.43
N LEU A 4 1.98 19.82 -23.78
CA LEU A 4 2.75 21.01 -24.10
C LEU A 4 4.20 20.93 -23.62
N PHE A 5 4.44 20.20 -22.52
CA PHE A 5 5.74 20.10 -21.86
C PHE A 5 6.24 18.65 -21.74
N HIS A 6 5.70 17.73 -22.54
CA HIS A 6 5.96 16.28 -22.41
C HIS A 6 7.46 15.93 -22.36
N ASP A 7 8.30 16.67 -23.09
CA ASP A 7 9.76 16.50 -23.16
C ASP A 7 10.51 17.02 -21.93
N MET A 8 9.92 17.96 -21.18
CA MET A 8 10.51 18.57 -20.00
C MET A 8 9.87 18.11 -18.69
N MET A 9 8.76 17.38 -18.76
CA MET A 9 7.97 16.93 -17.62
C MET A 9 8.75 15.91 -16.78
N HIS A 10 8.57 16.00 -15.45
CA HIS A 10 9.20 15.17 -14.42
C HIS A 10 10.72 15.35 -14.24
N GLN A 11 11.46 15.68 -15.30
CA GLN A 11 12.89 15.98 -15.26
C GLN A 11 13.15 17.41 -14.81
N GLU A 12 12.74 18.39 -15.62
CA GLU A 12 13.03 19.81 -15.46
C GLU A 12 11.82 20.59 -14.92
N ILE A 13 10.61 20.19 -15.31
CA ILE A 13 9.35 20.88 -14.98
C ILE A 13 8.37 19.93 -14.31
N LYS A 14 7.69 20.39 -13.27
CA LYS A 14 6.46 19.78 -12.73
C LYS A 14 5.30 20.74 -12.91
N VAL A 15 4.24 20.28 -13.56
CA VAL A 15 3.02 21.06 -13.78
C VAL A 15 1.88 20.44 -12.98
N TYR A 16 1.14 21.26 -12.24
CA TYR A 16 -0.06 20.87 -11.51
C TYR A 16 -1.16 21.91 -11.74
N VAL A 17 -2.09 21.59 -12.65
CA VAL A 17 -3.14 22.53 -13.12
C VAL A 17 -2.47 23.85 -13.53
N ASP A 18 -2.66 24.94 -12.78
CA ASP A 18 -2.12 26.27 -13.10
C ASP A 18 -0.74 26.54 -12.48
N TYR A 19 -0.20 25.61 -11.67
CA TYR A 19 1.09 25.75 -11.02
C TYR A 19 2.19 25.08 -11.85
N MET A 20 3.20 25.85 -12.25
CA MET A 20 4.41 25.34 -12.88
C MET A 20 5.60 25.47 -11.93
N ILE A 21 6.37 24.41 -11.79
CA ILE A 21 7.57 24.36 -10.97
C ILE A 21 8.72 23.97 -11.88
N VAL A 22 9.74 24.81 -11.90
CA VAL A 22 10.98 24.55 -12.62
C VAL A 22 12.04 24.18 -11.60
N LYS A 23 12.73 23.08 -11.82
CA LYS A 23 13.82 22.61 -10.95
C LYS A 23 15.06 22.31 -11.79
N SER A 24 16.22 22.56 -11.22
CA SER A 24 17.53 22.22 -11.79
C SER A 24 18.49 21.91 -10.65
N ARG A 25 19.63 21.30 -10.96
CA ARG A 25 20.66 20.99 -9.96
C ARG A 25 21.60 22.18 -9.76
N THR A 26 21.91 22.89 -10.84
CA THR A 26 22.79 24.07 -10.81
C THR A 26 22.08 25.33 -11.29
N GLU A 27 22.62 26.49 -10.93
CA GLU A 27 22.13 27.80 -11.36
C GLU A 27 22.29 28.01 -12.87
N LYS A 28 23.43 27.57 -13.44
CA LYS A 28 23.69 27.66 -14.88
C LYS A 28 22.68 26.85 -15.69
N GLU A 29 22.40 25.62 -15.26
CA GLU A 29 21.32 24.81 -15.84
C GLU A 29 19.95 25.48 -15.66
N HIS A 30 19.70 26.09 -14.50
CA HIS A 30 18.42 26.73 -14.21
C HIS A 30 18.07 27.80 -15.25
N ILE A 31 19.04 28.63 -15.63
CA ILE A 31 18.87 29.68 -16.63
C ILE A 31 18.52 29.07 -18.00
N GLN A 32 19.18 27.97 -18.37
CA GLN A 32 18.89 27.28 -19.63
C GLN A 32 17.48 26.68 -19.64
N VAL A 33 17.08 26.03 -18.55
CA VAL A 33 15.73 25.44 -18.40
C VAL A 33 14.66 26.53 -18.42
N LEU A 34 14.85 27.64 -17.71
CA LEU A 34 13.93 28.78 -17.73
C LEU A 34 13.81 29.37 -19.14
N ARG A 35 14.91 29.47 -19.88
CA ARG A 35 14.89 29.93 -21.28
C ARG A 35 14.05 29.01 -22.16
N LYS A 36 14.23 27.69 -22.06
CA LYS A 36 13.40 26.70 -22.77
C LYS A 36 11.91 26.85 -22.40
N LEU A 37 11.60 26.96 -21.10
CA LEU A 37 10.24 27.16 -20.61
C LEU A 37 9.60 28.41 -21.23
N PHE A 38 10.27 29.56 -21.17
CA PHE A 38 9.70 30.81 -21.67
C PHE A 38 9.49 30.80 -23.18
N LEU A 39 10.39 30.18 -23.94
CA LEU A 39 10.21 29.99 -25.39
C LEU A 39 8.95 29.17 -25.68
N ARG A 40 8.73 28.10 -24.91
CA ARG A 40 7.58 27.22 -25.07
C ARG A 40 6.27 27.89 -24.64
N LEU A 41 6.28 28.64 -23.54
CA LEU A 41 5.14 29.46 -23.13
C LEU A 41 4.74 30.47 -24.21
N ARG A 42 5.72 31.15 -24.83
CA ARG A 42 5.46 32.06 -25.95
C ARG A 42 4.88 31.33 -27.17
N LYS A 43 5.44 30.17 -27.53
CA LYS A 43 4.95 29.36 -28.67
C LYS A 43 3.47 29.00 -28.52
N PHE A 44 3.04 28.67 -27.31
CA PHE A 44 1.65 28.30 -27.02
C PHE A 44 0.80 29.46 -26.44
N GLN A 45 1.29 30.69 -26.53
CA GLN A 45 0.62 31.91 -26.05
C GLN A 45 0.15 31.88 -24.59
N LEU A 46 0.84 31.12 -23.74
CA LEU A 46 0.58 31.05 -22.30
C LEU A 46 1.23 32.24 -21.60
N LYS A 47 0.43 32.95 -20.77
CA LYS A 47 0.89 34.10 -19.99
C LYS A 47 1.05 33.72 -18.52
N LEU A 48 2.16 34.15 -17.94
CA LEU A 48 2.40 34.03 -16.49
C LEU A 48 2.05 35.36 -15.82
N ASN A 49 1.56 35.30 -14.59
CA ASN A 49 1.37 36.49 -13.76
C ASN A 49 2.69 36.82 -13.03
N PRO A 50 3.38 37.94 -13.34
CA PRO A 50 4.69 38.27 -12.75
C PRO A 50 4.65 38.36 -11.23
N THR A 51 3.57 38.88 -10.65
CA THR A 51 3.40 39.04 -9.18
C THR A 51 3.32 37.70 -8.44
N LYS A 52 2.95 36.63 -9.14
CA LYS A 52 2.86 35.28 -8.58
C LYS A 52 4.08 34.42 -8.93
N CYS A 53 5.02 34.94 -9.72
CA CYS A 53 6.23 34.23 -10.11
C CYS A 53 7.33 34.46 -9.08
N THR A 54 8.02 33.39 -8.70
CA THR A 54 9.18 33.44 -7.82
C THR A 54 10.33 32.74 -8.52
N PHE A 55 11.47 33.41 -8.66
CA PHE A 55 12.65 32.91 -9.37
C PHE A 55 13.86 32.85 -8.44
N GLY A 56 14.79 31.93 -8.73
CA GLY A 56 16.07 31.82 -8.00
C GLY A 56 15.94 31.42 -6.52
N ALA A 57 14.77 30.99 -6.08
CA ALA A 57 14.53 30.65 -4.68
C ALA A 57 15.01 29.24 -4.37
N ARG A 58 15.88 29.09 -3.35
CA ARG A 58 16.29 27.78 -2.81
C ARG A 58 15.17 27.07 -2.03
N SER A 59 14.13 27.81 -1.69
CA SER A 59 12.90 27.33 -1.07
C SER A 59 11.70 28.12 -1.58
N GLY A 60 10.59 27.44 -1.89
CA GLY A 60 9.40 28.07 -2.46
C GLY A 60 8.11 27.61 -1.80
N LYS A 61 7.12 28.49 -1.76
CA LYS A 61 5.75 28.14 -1.36
C LYS A 61 5.07 27.40 -2.51
N GLN A 62 4.75 26.12 -2.30
CA GLN A 62 4.17 25.26 -3.32
C GLN A 62 2.96 24.50 -2.77
N LEU A 63 1.81 24.59 -3.47
CA LEU A 63 0.56 23.90 -3.12
C LEU A 63 0.20 24.03 -1.63
N GLY A 64 0.54 25.17 -1.02
CA GLY A 64 0.32 25.49 0.39
C GLY A 64 1.33 24.94 1.41
N PHE A 65 2.44 24.34 0.95
CA PHE A 65 3.61 23.95 1.74
C PHE A 65 4.83 24.81 1.40
N ILE A 66 5.84 24.81 2.25
CA ILE A 66 7.16 25.37 1.93
C ILE A 66 8.07 24.20 1.55
N VAL A 67 8.57 24.20 0.32
CA VAL A 67 9.45 23.15 -0.19
C VAL A 67 10.83 23.76 -0.39
N SER A 68 11.84 23.15 0.22
CA SER A 68 13.26 23.45 0.04
C SER A 68 13.99 22.22 -0.50
N GLU A 69 15.26 22.39 -0.89
CA GLU A 69 16.12 21.30 -1.38
C GLU A 69 16.08 20.04 -0.50
N LYS A 70 15.99 20.23 0.83
CA LYS A 70 16.09 19.14 1.80
C LYS A 70 14.84 18.99 2.66
N ARG A 71 13.90 19.93 2.67
CA ARG A 71 12.85 19.97 3.69
C ARG A 71 11.50 20.36 3.08
N ILE A 72 10.46 19.71 3.56
CA ILE A 72 9.06 20.06 3.31
C ILE A 72 8.49 20.50 4.65
N GLU A 73 8.00 21.74 4.68
CA GLU A 73 7.49 22.39 5.88
C GLU A 73 6.05 22.85 5.67
N ILE A 74 5.31 22.95 6.76
CA ILE A 74 3.97 23.53 6.73
C ILE A 74 4.12 25.02 6.53
N ASN A 75 3.30 25.60 5.65
CA ASN A 75 3.29 27.05 5.51
C ASN A 75 2.87 27.71 6.84
N PRO A 76 3.70 28.63 7.38
CA PRO A 76 3.43 29.27 8.68
C PRO A 76 2.11 30.02 8.68
N ASN A 77 1.64 30.54 7.54
CA ASN A 77 0.33 31.19 7.45
C ASN A 77 -0.82 30.21 7.68
N LYS A 78 -0.67 28.94 7.25
CA LYS A 78 -1.67 27.90 7.51
C LYS A 78 -1.63 27.45 8.96
N VAL A 79 -0.45 27.39 9.57
CA VAL A 79 -0.29 27.12 11.00
C VAL A 79 -0.95 28.25 11.81
N LYS A 80 -0.61 29.52 11.54
CA LYS A 80 -1.22 30.69 12.19
C LYS A 80 -2.75 30.70 12.07
N ALA A 81 -3.28 30.43 10.88
CA ALA A 81 -4.72 30.33 10.65
C ALA A 81 -5.41 29.19 11.42
N ILE A 82 -4.67 28.19 11.91
CA ILE A 82 -5.19 27.16 12.82
C ILE A 82 -4.99 27.58 14.28
N GLN A 83 -3.88 28.26 14.61
CA GLN A 83 -3.62 28.80 15.95
C GLN A 83 -4.67 29.83 16.38
N GLU A 84 -5.04 30.72 15.48
CA GLU A 84 -5.98 31.82 15.73
C GLU A 84 -7.45 31.36 15.76
N LEU A 85 -7.74 30.10 15.40
CA LEU A 85 -9.13 29.60 15.42
C LEU A 85 -9.70 29.60 16.85
N PRO A 86 -10.91 30.13 17.06
CA PRO A 86 -11.60 29.91 18.32
C PRO A 86 -11.98 28.43 18.49
N PRO A 87 -12.20 27.96 19.73
CA PRO A 87 -12.76 26.63 19.96
C PRO A 87 -14.09 26.47 19.21
N PRO A 88 -14.25 25.42 18.40
CA PRO A 88 -15.45 25.24 17.59
C PRO A 88 -16.65 24.91 18.49
N ARG A 89 -17.73 25.65 18.32
CA ARG A 89 -18.98 25.48 19.09
C ARG A 89 -20.02 24.68 18.32
N THR A 90 -19.92 24.66 16.99
CA THR A 90 -20.89 23.98 16.11
C THR A 90 -20.26 22.79 15.39
N GLN A 91 -21.08 21.79 15.02
CA GLN A 91 -20.59 20.65 14.22
C GLN A 91 -19.98 21.09 12.88
N LYS A 92 -20.49 22.17 12.28
CA LYS A 92 -19.95 22.75 11.04
C LYS A 92 -18.53 23.27 11.25
N GLU A 93 -18.29 23.98 12.35
CA GLU A 93 -16.94 24.44 12.74
C GLU A 93 -16.01 23.28 13.05
N VAL A 94 -16.49 22.23 13.74
CA VAL A 94 -15.70 21.02 14.00
C VAL A 94 -15.29 20.34 12.68
N ARG A 95 -16.20 20.18 11.72
CA ARG A 95 -15.87 19.66 10.37
C ARG A 95 -14.88 20.56 9.66
N GLY A 96 -15.05 21.89 9.75
CA GLY A 96 -14.11 22.86 9.18
C GLY A 96 -12.70 22.75 9.76
N PHE A 97 -12.59 22.62 11.08
CA PHE A 97 -11.32 22.42 11.78
C PHE A 97 -10.65 21.10 11.38
N LEU A 98 -11.39 19.98 11.42
CA LEU A 98 -10.86 18.68 11.01
C LEU A 98 -10.47 18.65 9.53
N GLY A 99 -11.20 19.36 8.66
CA GLY A 99 -10.82 19.54 7.26
C GLY A 99 -9.48 20.26 7.10
N ARG A 100 -9.25 21.35 7.86
CA ARG A 100 -7.96 22.07 7.89
C ARG A 100 -6.83 21.20 8.43
N LEU A 101 -7.09 20.38 9.45
CA LEU A 101 -6.11 19.42 9.96
C LEU A 101 -5.81 18.31 8.95
N ASN A 102 -6.83 17.81 8.25
CA ASN A 102 -6.65 16.74 7.26
C ASN A 102 -5.73 17.18 6.11
N TYR A 103 -5.81 18.45 5.72
CA TYR A 103 -4.92 19.03 4.72
C TYR A 103 -3.43 18.94 5.11
N ILE A 104 -3.11 19.04 6.40
CA ILE A 104 -1.76 18.91 6.96
C ILE A 104 -1.52 17.57 7.68
N ALA A 105 -2.41 16.58 7.51
CA ALA A 105 -2.36 15.32 8.26
C ALA A 105 -1.02 14.59 8.07
N ARG A 106 -0.36 14.78 6.92
CA ARG A 106 0.96 14.20 6.63
C ARG A 106 2.07 14.59 7.62
N PHE A 107 1.89 15.67 8.39
CA PHE A 107 2.84 16.17 9.40
C PHE A 107 2.46 15.79 10.84
N ILE A 108 1.28 15.21 11.04
CA ILE A 108 0.74 14.96 12.37
C ILE A 108 0.82 13.47 12.68
N SER A 109 1.70 13.12 13.62
CA SER A 109 1.76 11.77 14.14
C SER A 109 0.45 11.38 14.82
N GLN A 110 -0.14 10.26 14.38
CA GLN A 110 -1.32 9.63 14.98
C GLN A 110 -2.51 10.59 15.16
N LEU A 111 -2.78 11.40 14.14
CA LEU A 111 -3.87 12.38 14.13
C LEU A 111 -5.21 11.80 14.62
N THR A 112 -5.55 10.57 14.20
CA THR A 112 -6.82 9.93 14.57
C THR A 112 -6.93 9.67 16.07
N LYS A 113 -5.86 9.15 16.69
CA LYS A 113 -5.83 8.88 18.13
C LYS A 113 -5.87 10.19 18.92
N LYS A 114 -5.04 11.16 18.54
CA LYS A 114 -4.97 12.48 19.20
C LYS A 114 -6.30 13.23 19.13
N CYS A 115 -6.96 13.23 17.97
CA CYS A 115 -8.24 13.93 17.78
C CYS A 115 -9.48 13.08 18.09
N ASN A 116 -9.34 11.88 18.68
CA ASN A 116 -10.47 11.00 18.99
C ASN A 116 -11.58 11.70 19.80
N PRO A 117 -11.27 12.51 20.84
CA PRO A 117 -12.29 13.27 21.58
C PRO A 117 -13.09 14.21 20.67
N ILE A 118 -12.43 14.86 19.70
CA ILE A 118 -13.07 15.78 18.76
C ILE A 118 -13.92 15.02 17.72
N PHE A 119 -13.47 13.84 17.28
CA PHE A 119 -14.23 13.01 16.33
C PHE A 119 -15.56 12.52 16.90
N ARG A 120 -15.70 12.40 18.22
CA ARG A 120 -16.96 11.98 18.87
C ARG A 120 -18.10 12.97 18.60
N LEU A 121 -17.77 14.26 18.44
CA LEU A 121 -18.71 15.36 18.22
C LEU A 121 -19.39 15.30 16.84
N LEU A 122 -18.84 14.51 15.91
CA LEU A 122 -19.36 14.33 14.56
C LEU A 122 -20.34 13.15 14.42
N LYS A 123 -20.62 12.39 15.48
CA LYS A 123 -21.54 11.25 15.42
C LYS A 123 -22.98 11.73 15.21
N LYS A 124 -23.69 11.14 14.24
CA LYS A 124 -25.07 11.51 13.85
C LYS A 124 -26.09 11.42 14.99
N HIS A 125 -25.94 10.46 15.90
CA HIS A 125 -26.94 10.16 16.94
C HIS A 125 -26.58 10.67 18.33
N ASN A 126 -25.44 11.34 18.49
CA ASN A 126 -25.08 11.97 19.76
C ASN A 126 -24.15 13.16 19.49
N PRO A 127 -24.69 14.38 19.24
CA PRO A 127 -23.87 15.59 19.17
C PRO A 127 -23.27 15.81 20.56
N GLY A 128 -22.09 15.24 20.79
CA GLY A 128 -21.40 15.40 22.06
C GLY A 128 -21.22 16.88 22.39
N VAL A 129 -21.33 17.22 23.66
CA VAL A 129 -20.99 18.57 24.13
C VAL A 129 -19.48 18.74 24.06
N TRP A 130 -19.04 19.94 23.65
CA TRP A 130 -17.64 20.33 23.75
C TRP A 130 -17.25 20.39 25.22
N ASP A 131 -16.50 19.40 25.67
CA ASP A 131 -16.08 19.26 27.07
C ASP A 131 -14.62 19.67 27.26
N GLU A 132 -14.15 19.57 28.50
CA GLU A 132 -12.75 19.85 28.85
C GLU A 132 -11.77 18.95 28.09
N GLU A 133 -12.13 17.71 27.80
CA GLU A 133 -11.29 16.77 27.05
C GLU A 133 -11.09 17.24 25.59
N CYS A 134 -12.17 17.70 24.95
CA CYS A 134 -12.12 18.33 23.63
C CYS A 134 -11.25 19.59 23.65
N GLN A 135 -11.39 20.43 24.69
CA GLN A 135 -10.59 21.65 24.83
C GLN A 135 -9.09 21.35 25.04
N LYS A 136 -8.77 20.40 25.92
CA LYS A 136 -7.38 19.94 26.15
C LYS A 136 -6.80 19.38 24.86
N THR A 137 -7.57 18.60 24.10
CA THR A 137 -7.15 18.05 22.81
C THR A 137 -6.89 19.14 21.78
N PHE A 138 -7.79 20.12 21.67
CA PHE A 138 -7.65 21.25 20.74
C PHE A 138 -6.38 22.05 21.03
N ASN A 139 -6.12 22.35 22.30
CA ASN A 139 -4.90 23.05 22.72
C ASN A 139 -3.64 22.22 22.47
N LYS A 140 -3.67 20.90 22.72
CA LYS A 140 -2.55 20.00 22.42
C LYS A 140 -2.23 19.95 20.93
N VAL A 141 -3.24 19.90 20.06
CA VAL A 141 -3.04 19.91 18.59
C VAL A 141 -2.44 21.24 18.15
N LYS A 142 -2.94 22.36 18.67
CA LYS A 142 -2.34 23.68 18.42
C LYS A 142 -0.88 23.73 18.85
N HIS A 143 -0.57 23.33 20.07
CA HIS A 143 0.81 23.29 20.55
C HIS A 143 1.71 22.40 19.68
N TYR A 144 1.23 21.23 19.27
CA TYR A 144 1.96 20.33 18.36
C TYR A 144 2.27 21.01 17.02
N LEU A 145 1.33 21.77 16.46
CA LEU A 145 1.52 22.48 15.19
C LEU A 145 2.53 23.64 15.28
N SER A 146 2.73 24.22 16.47
CA SER A 146 3.77 25.23 16.69
C SER A 146 5.18 24.64 16.53
N ASN A 147 5.35 23.36 16.89
CA ASN A 147 6.60 22.62 16.77
C ASN A 147 6.49 21.50 15.70
N ALA A 148 5.75 21.77 14.62
CA ALA A 148 5.47 20.76 13.61
C ALA A 148 6.78 20.18 13.04
N PRO A 149 6.87 18.84 12.90
CA PRO A 149 8.07 18.21 12.39
C PRO A 149 8.31 18.59 10.93
N VAL A 150 9.58 18.74 10.58
CA VAL A 150 10.01 18.96 9.21
C VAL A 150 10.08 17.62 8.49
N LEU A 151 9.37 17.49 7.37
CA LEU A 151 9.41 16.28 6.55
C LEU A 151 10.53 16.37 5.52
N MET A 152 11.05 15.22 5.11
CA MET A 152 12.07 15.12 4.07
C MET A 152 11.49 14.48 2.81
N PRO A 153 11.92 14.89 1.61
CA PRO A 153 11.67 14.10 0.41
C PRO A 153 12.40 12.76 0.51
N PRO A 154 11.84 11.67 -0.06
CA PRO A 154 12.52 10.39 -0.12
C PRO A 154 13.78 10.48 -0.99
N ASN A 155 14.84 9.81 -0.56
CA ASN A 155 16.06 9.64 -1.34
C ASN A 155 16.00 8.31 -2.11
N PRO A 156 16.09 8.30 -3.46
CA PRO A 156 16.01 7.09 -4.30
C PRO A 156 16.96 5.97 -3.89
N ASP A 157 18.18 6.31 -3.46
CA ASP A 157 19.25 5.32 -3.26
C ASP A 157 19.17 4.59 -1.90
N ARG A 158 18.04 4.68 -1.20
CA ARG A 158 17.91 4.21 0.19
C ARG A 158 16.59 3.51 0.45
N PRO A 159 16.60 2.45 1.28
CA PRO A 159 15.37 1.78 1.68
C PRO A 159 14.51 2.71 2.55
N LEU A 160 13.21 2.60 2.38
CA LEU A 160 12.23 3.25 3.24
C LEU A 160 12.08 2.45 4.54
N ILE A 161 11.68 3.12 5.61
CA ILE A 161 11.38 2.51 6.90
C ILE A 161 9.94 2.79 7.23
N LEU A 162 9.18 1.74 7.50
CA LEU A 162 7.77 1.82 7.81
C LEU A 162 7.52 1.35 9.24
N TYR A 163 7.06 2.27 10.09
CA TYR A 163 6.58 1.95 11.42
C TYR A 163 5.07 1.91 11.45
N LEU A 164 4.52 0.80 11.94
CA LEU A 164 3.09 0.64 12.14
C LEU A 164 2.77 0.56 13.64
N VAL A 165 1.74 1.30 14.04
CA VAL A 165 1.17 1.23 15.38
C VAL A 165 -0.32 1.05 15.26
N VAL A 166 -0.84 0.05 15.96
CA VAL A 166 -2.26 -0.28 16.01
C VAL A 166 -2.75 -0.03 17.43
N PHE A 167 -3.89 0.63 17.53
CA PHE A 167 -4.67 0.83 18.75
C PHE A 167 -6.02 0.13 18.61
N ARG A 168 -6.81 0.08 19.69
CA ARG A 168 -8.14 -0.56 19.69
C ARG A 168 -9.05 -0.11 18.53
N ASN A 169 -9.11 1.20 18.27
CA ASN A 169 -10.06 1.81 17.31
C ASN A 169 -9.38 2.57 16.16
N SER A 170 -8.05 2.61 16.10
CA SER A 170 -7.31 3.40 15.11
C SER A 170 -5.93 2.83 14.86
N MET A 171 -5.32 3.23 13.76
CA MET A 171 -3.94 2.94 13.41
C MET A 171 -3.18 4.22 13.11
N GLY A 172 -1.87 4.18 13.36
CA GLY A 172 -0.90 5.18 12.95
C GLY A 172 0.21 4.52 12.14
N CYS A 173 0.75 5.28 11.19
CA CYS A 173 1.88 4.88 10.38
C CYS A 173 2.87 6.04 10.29
N MET A 174 4.16 5.73 10.40
CA MET A 174 5.24 6.66 10.08
C MET A 174 6.12 6.03 8.99
N LEU A 175 6.21 6.72 7.84
CA LEU A 175 7.20 6.43 6.81
C LEU A 175 8.40 7.35 7.02
N GLY A 176 9.59 6.77 7.06
CA GLY A 176 10.85 7.49 7.23
C GLY A 176 11.99 6.87 6.44
N GLN A 177 13.16 7.49 6.54
CA GLN A 177 14.43 6.98 6.01
C GLN A 177 15.55 7.31 6.98
N HIS A 178 16.58 6.46 7.01
CA HIS A 178 17.81 6.80 7.71
C HIS A 178 18.56 7.95 7.00
N ASP A 179 19.09 8.86 7.80
CA ASP A 179 19.96 9.94 7.35
C ASP A 179 21.27 9.40 6.75
N LYS A 180 22.05 10.27 6.09
CA LYS A 180 23.28 9.90 5.36
C LYS A 180 24.19 8.93 6.10
N LEU A 181 24.29 9.13 7.42
CA LEU A 181 25.15 8.41 8.35
C LEU A 181 24.49 7.21 9.06
N GLY A 182 23.22 6.89 8.78
CA GLY A 182 22.50 5.78 9.44
C GLY A 182 22.09 6.03 10.90
N ARG A 183 22.47 7.18 11.49
CA ARG A 183 22.34 7.44 12.93
C ARG A 183 21.01 8.05 13.37
N LYS A 184 20.31 8.74 12.46
CA LYS A 184 19.03 9.42 12.73
C LYS A 184 18.02 9.04 11.68
N GLU A 185 16.80 8.77 12.10
CA GLU A 185 15.68 8.60 11.19
C GLU A 185 15.03 9.95 10.91
N ARG A 186 14.70 10.17 9.65
CA ARG A 186 13.99 11.35 9.19
C ARG A 186 12.64 10.94 8.65
N VAL A 187 11.63 11.70 9.01
CA VAL A 187 10.25 11.39 8.65
C VAL A 187 9.95 11.93 7.26
N ILE A 188 9.32 11.09 6.45
CA ILE A 188 8.84 11.42 5.11
C ILE A 188 7.34 11.68 5.14
N TYR A 189 6.59 10.82 5.85
CA TYR A 189 5.14 10.89 5.83
C TYR A 189 4.51 10.28 7.08
N TYR A 190 3.55 10.98 7.71
CA TYR A 190 2.66 10.40 8.71
C TYR A 190 1.31 10.04 8.14
N LEU A 191 0.80 8.88 8.54
CA LEU A 191 -0.55 8.43 8.24
C LEU A 191 -1.28 8.03 9.50
N SER A 192 -2.59 8.20 9.48
CA SER A 192 -3.46 7.80 10.56
C SER A 192 -4.84 7.48 10.01
N LYS A 193 -5.45 6.40 10.49
CA LYS A 193 -6.80 5.98 10.09
C LYS A 193 -7.58 5.50 11.30
N LYS A 194 -8.88 5.75 11.30
CA LYS A 194 -9.83 5.11 12.20
C LYS A 194 -10.28 3.78 11.60
N PHE A 195 -10.30 2.73 12.40
CA PHE A 195 -10.83 1.45 11.95
C PHE A 195 -12.34 1.54 11.75
N THR A 196 -12.84 0.82 10.74
CA THR A 196 -14.29 0.55 10.59
C THR A 196 -14.76 -0.39 11.70
N GLU A 197 -16.07 -0.47 11.93
CA GLU A 197 -16.63 -1.35 12.97
C GLU A 197 -16.20 -2.82 12.77
N CYS A 198 -16.14 -3.30 11.52
CA CYS A 198 -15.61 -4.62 11.21
C CYS A 198 -14.13 -4.74 11.57
N GLU A 199 -13.31 -3.77 11.16
CA GLU A 199 -11.87 -3.75 11.45
C GLU A 199 -11.57 -3.66 12.96
N THR A 200 -12.45 -3.03 13.76
CA THR A 200 -12.27 -2.98 15.21
C THR A 200 -12.42 -4.32 15.91
N ARG A 201 -13.13 -5.28 15.30
CA ARG A 201 -13.32 -6.64 15.84
C ARG A 201 -12.17 -7.59 15.51
N TYR A 202 -11.28 -7.20 14.61
CA TYR A 202 -10.12 -8.02 14.27
C TYR A 202 -9.16 -8.19 15.45
N SER A 203 -8.46 -9.32 15.48
CA SER A 203 -7.35 -9.55 16.40
C SER A 203 -6.22 -8.54 16.17
N LEU A 204 -5.28 -8.43 17.12
CA LEU A 204 -4.19 -7.46 17.03
C LEU A 204 -3.33 -7.66 15.76
N ILE A 205 -3.04 -8.92 15.40
CA ILE A 205 -2.22 -9.25 14.23
C ILE A 205 -2.96 -8.97 12.92
N GLU A 206 -4.27 -9.26 12.86
CA GLU A 206 -5.10 -8.95 11.70
C GLU A 206 -5.27 -7.44 11.50
N LYS A 207 -5.36 -6.67 12.60
CA LYS A 207 -5.34 -5.20 12.55
C LYS A 207 -4.02 -4.68 12.00
N LEU A 208 -2.88 -5.30 12.36
CA LEU A 208 -1.58 -4.95 11.78
C LEU A 208 -1.53 -5.25 10.29
N CYS A 209 -2.04 -6.41 9.84
CA CYS A 209 -2.13 -6.76 8.43
C CYS A 209 -3.02 -5.76 7.67
N CYS A 210 -4.21 -5.46 8.19
CA CYS A 210 -5.11 -4.46 7.63
C CYS A 210 -4.45 -3.08 7.54
N ALA A 211 -3.73 -2.68 8.59
CA ALA A 211 -3.00 -1.42 8.64
C ALA A 211 -1.89 -1.37 7.59
N LEU A 212 -1.16 -2.46 7.39
CA LEU A 212 -0.12 -2.58 6.38
C LEU A 212 -0.71 -2.41 4.97
N ILE A 213 -1.75 -3.17 4.63
CA ILE A 213 -2.43 -3.12 3.32
C ILE A 213 -2.97 -1.73 3.01
N TRP A 214 -3.61 -1.09 4.00
CA TRP A 214 -4.12 0.26 3.80
C TRP A 214 -2.99 1.27 3.59
N THR A 215 -1.87 1.08 4.30
CA THR A 215 -0.69 1.95 4.20
C THR A 215 0.00 1.78 2.85
N THR A 216 0.22 0.54 2.39
CA THR A 216 0.86 0.26 1.09
C THR A 216 0.02 0.83 -0.05
N ARG A 217 -1.31 0.70 0.00
CA ARG A 217 -2.21 1.34 -0.98
C ARG A 217 -2.09 2.87 -0.97
N ARG A 218 -2.03 3.50 0.20
CA ARG A 218 -1.93 4.98 0.32
C ARG A 218 -0.56 5.52 -0.07
N LEU A 219 0.50 4.77 0.23
CA LEU A 219 1.88 5.12 -0.04
C LEU A 219 2.45 4.40 -1.26
N ARG A 220 1.61 3.81 -2.12
CA ARG A 220 2.02 3.02 -3.29
C ARG A 220 3.07 3.73 -4.12
N GLN A 221 2.83 5.00 -4.44
CA GLN A 221 3.75 5.88 -5.18
C GLN A 221 5.12 6.09 -4.52
N TYR A 222 5.24 5.92 -3.21
CA TYR A 222 6.53 5.92 -2.50
C TYR A 222 7.14 4.52 -2.45
N MET A 223 6.35 3.48 -2.19
CA MET A 223 6.84 2.12 -1.95
C MET A 223 7.19 1.36 -3.23
N MET A 224 6.59 1.68 -4.38
CA MET A 224 6.85 0.98 -5.66
C MET A 224 8.32 1.05 -6.12
N TYR A 225 9.02 2.13 -5.79
CA TYR A 225 10.39 2.36 -6.28
C TYR A 225 11.45 2.07 -5.20
N HIS A 226 11.05 1.59 -4.02
CA HIS A 226 11.95 1.44 -2.89
C HIS A 226 11.65 0.16 -2.10
N THR A 227 12.71 -0.58 -1.77
CA THR A 227 12.66 -1.58 -0.69
C THR A 227 12.21 -0.91 0.60
N THR A 228 11.18 -1.46 1.24
CA THR A 228 10.61 -0.91 2.47
C THR A 228 10.81 -1.86 3.64
N TRP A 229 11.50 -1.39 4.67
CA TRP A 229 11.70 -2.11 5.92
C TRP A 229 10.51 -1.91 6.85
N LEU A 230 9.75 -2.98 7.08
CA LEU A 230 8.64 -2.99 8.00
C LEU A 230 9.15 -3.26 9.42
N ILE A 231 9.05 -2.26 10.29
CA ILE A 231 9.42 -2.39 11.70
C ILE A 231 8.17 -2.56 12.54
N SER A 232 8.02 -3.76 13.11
CA SER A 232 6.91 -4.12 13.99
C SER A 232 7.34 -5.16 15.03
N LYS A 233 6.71 -5.13 16.21
CA LYS A 233 6.93 -6.12 17.28
C LYS A 233 6.48 -7.52 16.87
N LEU A 234 5.36 -7.59 16.15
CA LEU A 234 4.81 -8.81 15.59
C LEU A 234 5.06 -8.81 14.09
N ASP A 235 5.26 -9.98 13.50
CA ASP A 235 5.48 -10.13 12.06
C ASP A 235 4.14 -10.40 11.34
N PRO A 236 3.51 -9.36 10.75
CA PRO A 236 2.27 -9.57 9.99
C PRO A 236 2.51 -10.31 8.67
N LEU A 237 3.72 -10.24 8.10
CA LEU A 237 4.03 -10.92 6.84
C LEU A 237 4.08 -12.42 7.08
N LYS A 238 4.81 -12.85 8.11
CA LYS A 238 4.84 -14.25 8.52
C LYS A 238 3.45 -14.77 8.85
N TYR A 239 2.64 -14.03 9.63
CA TYR A 239 1.27 -14.43 9.93
C TYR A 239 0.41 -14.59 8.67
N MET A 240 0.49 -13.67 7.71
CA MET A 240 -0.24 -13.80 6.45
C MET A 240 0.21 -15.03 5.68
N MET A 241 1.52 -15.32 5.61
CA MET A 241 2.04 -16.48 4.87
C MET A 241 1.71 -17.81 5.54
N GLU A 242 1.72 -17.87 6.88
CA GLU A 242 1.40 -19.08 7.65
C GLU A 242 -0.11 -19.34 7.77
N SER A 243 -0.94 -18.30 7.66
CA SER A 243 -2.40 -18.48 7.62
C SER A 243 -2.79 -19.08 6.26
N THR A 244 -2.65 -20.40 6.15
CA THR A 244 -2.98 -21.17 4.96
C THR A 244 -4.48 -21.04 4.63
N ALA A 245 -4.76 -20.42 3.49
CA ALA A 245 -5.88 -20.63 2.56
C ALA A 245 -7.35 -20.51 3.03
N LEU A 246 -7.70 -20.48 4.32
CA LEU A 246 -9.12 -20.56 4.74
C LEU A 246 -9.88 -19.22 4.70
N ASN A 247 -9.18 -18.08 4.63
CA ASN A 247 -9.79 -16.76 4.62
C ASN A 247 -9.46 -16.00 3.32
N GLY A 248 -10.41 -15.91 2.39
CA GLY A 248 -10.25 -15.20 1.11
C GLY A 248 -9.80 -13.74 1.24
N ARG A 249 -9.98 -13.11 2.41
CA ARG A 249 -9.42 -11.79 2.73
C ARG A 249 -7.89 -11.80 2.81
N MET A 250 -7.29 -12.81 3.44
CA MET A 250 -5.84 -12.91 3.62
C MET A 250 -5.14 -13.16 2.29
N ALA A 251 -5.69 -14.05 1.45
CA ALA A 251 -5.22 -14.26 0.09
C ALA A 251 -5.23 -12.95 -0.73
N ARG A 252 -6.33 -12.19 -0.70
CA ARG A 252 -6.41 -10.88 -1.35
C ARG A 252 -5.36 -9.89 -0.81
N TRP A 253 -5.10 -9.92 0.48
CA TRP A 253 -4.08 -9.06 1.10
C TRP A 253 -2.66 -9.45 0.68
N GLN A 254 -2.34 -10.75 0.62
CA GLN A 254 -1.06 -11.24 0.12
C GLN A 254 -0.82 -10.78 -1.32
N ILE A 255 -1.78 -10.97 -2.23
CA ILE A 255 -1.70 -10.53 -3.65
C ILE A 255 -1.34 -9.05 -3.75
N LEU A 256 -1.95 -8.21 -2.91
CA LEU A 256 -1.67 -6.77 -2.91
C LEU A 256 -0.28 -6.41 -2.38
N LEU A 257 0.31 -7.24 -1.52
CA LEU A 257 1.64 -6.99 -0.98
C LEU A 257 2.75 -7.47 -1.91
N PHE A 258 2.49 -8.46 -2.76
CA PHE A 258 3.46 -8.92 -3.77
C PHE A 258 3.89 -7.83 -4.76
N GLU A 259 3.09 -6.78 -4.93
CA GLU A 259 3.46 -5.60 -5.73
C GLU A 259 4.65 -4.82 -5.11
N PHE A 260 4.98 -5.04 -3.84
CA PHE A 260 5.97 -4.26 -3.10
C PHE A 260 7.10 -5.12 -2.54
N ASP A 261 8.32 -4.59 -2.61
CA ASP A 261 9.49 -5.17 -1.95
C ASP A 261 9.51 -4.76 -0.46
N ILE A 262 8.92 -5.61 0.40
CA ILE A 262 8.80 -5.37 1.84
C ILE A 262 9.63 -6.38 2.61
N VAL A 263 10.57 -5.90 3.41
CA VAL A 263 11.40 -6.71 4.30
C VAL A 263 10.99 -6.49 5.74
N TYR A 264 10.62 -7.55 6.45
CA TYR A 264 10.33 -7.46 7.87
C TYR A 264 11.61 -7.31 8.69
N VAL A 265 11.59 -6.39 9.65
CA VAL A 265 12.69 -6.17 10.59
C VAL A 265 12.12 -6.09 12.01
N ASN A 266 12.57 -7.00 12.88
CA ASN A 266 12.15 -7.00 14.28
C ASN A 266 12.58 -5.70 14.99
N GLN A 267 11.67 -5.14 15.79
CA GLN A 267 11.89 -3.93 16.56
C GLN A 267 12.88 -4.15 17.73
N LYS A 268 14.19 -4.07 17.47
CA LYS A 268 15.25 -4.25 18.48
C LYS A 268 15.47 -3.04 19.40
N ALA A 269 15.33 -1.81 18.88
CA ALA A 269 15.46 -0.57 19.66
C ALA A 269 14.85 0.65 18.93
N VAL A 270 14.26 1.58 19.67
CA VAL A 270 13.72 2.84 19.12
C VAL A 270 14.83 3.90 19.12
N LYS A 271 15.32 4.31 17.95
CA LYS A 271 16.42 5.28 17.83
C LYS A 271 15.97 6.56 17.11
N GLY A 272 15.40 7.50 17.85
CA GLY A 272 15.05 8.83 17.34
C GLY A 272 13.87 9.46 18.07
N SER A 273 13.93 10.78 18.32
CA SER A 273 12.89 11.49 19.07
C SER A 273 11.52 11.46 18.39
N ALA A 274 11.46 11.61 17.07
CA ALA A 274 10.19 11.55 16.32
C ALA A 274 9.53 10.15 16.38
N ILE A 275 10.34 9.09 16.40
CA ILE A 275 9.86 7.70 16.55
C ILE A 275 9.47 7.46 18.01
N ALA A 276 10.25 7.96 18.96
CA ALA A 276 9.92 7.88 20.38
C ALA A 276 8.58 8.56 20.67
N ASP A 277 8.33 9.75 20.13
CA ASP A 277 7.04 10.44 20.25
C ASP A 277 5.91 9.69 19.53
N PHE A 278 6.21 9.05 18.39
CA PHE A 278 5.26 8.20 17.68
C PHE A 278 4.97 6.90 18.43
N LEU A 279 5.93 6.30 19.13
CA LEU A 279 5.77 5.02 19.83
C LEU A 279 5.37 5.17 21.30
N ALA A 280 5.64 6.32 21.94
CA ALA A 280 5.34 6.57 23.36
C ALA A 280 3.85 6.47 23.68
N SER A 281 2.98 6.75 22.72
CA SER A 281 1.52 6.58 22.88
C SER A 281 1.09 5.11 22.99
N ARG A 282 1.92 4.15 22.57
CA ARG A 282 1.67 2.72 22.74
C ARG A 282 2.08 2.21 24.12
N ALA A 283 3.01 2.88 24.80
CA ALA A 283 3.46 2.48 26.13
C ALA A 283 2.42 2.76 27.23
N LEU A 284 1.37 3.52 26.92
CA LEU A 284 0.29 3.91 27.84
C LEU A 284 -0.94 2.97 27.82
N GLU A 285 -0.99 1.98 26.92
CA GLU A 285 -2.02 0.94 26.93
C GLU A 285 -1.36 -0.34 27.43
N ASP A 286 -1.75 -0.79 28.63
CA ASP A 286 -1.15 -1.86 29.43
C ASP A 286 -0.79 -3.11 28.61
N TYR A 287 0.36 -3.69 28.97
CA TYR A 287 0.81 -4.98 28.47
C TYR A 287 -0.13 -6.07 29.01
N GLU A 288 -1.10 -6.51 28.20
CA GLU A 288 -1.72 -7.81 28.45
C GLU A 288 -0.71 -8.90 28.06
N PRO A 289 -0.40 -9.86 28.96
CA PRO A 289 0.43 -11.00 28.60
C PRO A 289 -0.23 -11.74 27.44
N LEU A 290 0.54 -11.95 26.37
CA LEU A 290 0.14 -12.70 25.19
C LEU A 290 -0.24 -14.12 25.62
N ASN A 291 -1.51 -14.48 25.46
CA ASN A 291 -1.89 -15.89 25.47
C ASN A 291 -1.52 -16.48 24.10
N PHE A 292 -0.77 -17.58 24.09
CA PHE A 292 -0.37 -18.30 22.87
C PHE A 292 -1.46 -19.23 22.35
N ASP A 293 -2.60 -19.29 23.04
CA ASP A 293 -3.76 -20.05 22.60
C ASP A 293 -4.51 -19.26 21.52
N PHE A 294 -4.49 -19.79 20.31
CA PHE A 294 -5.31 -19.29 19.21
C PHE A 294 -6.80 -19.55 19.56
N PRO A 295 -7.68 -18.53 19.58
CA PRO A 295 -9.10 -18.71 19.90
C PRO A 295 -9.90 -19.37 18.76
N ASN A 296 -9.24 -20.12 17.88
CA ASN A 296 -9.84 -20.70 16.68
C ASN A 296 -10.33 -22.14 16.87
N GLU A 297 -10.25 -22.73 18.07
CA GLU A 297 -10.78 -24.08 18.30
C GLU A 297 -12.30 -24.11 18.52
N ASP A 298 -12.97 -22.97 18.77
CA ASP A 298 -14.42 -22.95 19.11
C ASP A 298 -15.33 -22.26 18.09
N LEU A 299 -14.85 -21.85 16.91
CA LEU A 299 -15.69 -21.28 15.83
C LEU A 299 -16.07 -22.31 14.75
N LEU A 300 -16.25 -23.57 15.15
CA LEU A 300 -16.65 -24.68 14.27
C LEU A 300 -18.16 -24.99 14.31
N TYR A 301 -18.99 -24.06 14.76
CA TYR A 301 -20.44 -24.21 14.68
C TYR A 301 -21.11 -22.93 14.19
N ILE A 302 -21.95 -23.09 13.17
CA ILE A 302 -22.82 -22.09 12.51
C ILE A 302 -22.18 -21.39 11.29
N ALA A 303 -22.32 -22.02 10.12
CA ALA A 303 -22.84 -21.38 8.89
C ALA A 303 -23.07 -22.40 7.76
N THR A 304 -23.91 -23.42 7.99
CA THR A 304 -24.67 -24.04 6.89
C THR A 304 -25.92 -23.19 6.64
N THR A 305 -25.81 -22.20 5.76
CA THR A 305 -26.97 -21.62 5.06
C THR A 305 -26.57 -21.29 3.63
N LYS A 306 -26.99 -22.20 2.74
CA LYS A 306 -27.27 -22.11 1.30
C LYS A 306 -27.22 -20.71 0.67
N ASP A 307 -26.45 -20.56 -0.40
CA ASP A 307 -26.97 -20.49 -1.77
C ASP A 307 -25.80 -20.25 -2.76
N ASP A 308 -25.51 -21.25 -3.60
CA ASP A 308 -25.65 -21.12 -5.05
C ASP A 308 -25.32 -22.47 -5.72
N SER A 309 -26.32 -23.00 -6.40
CA SER A 309 -26.31 -24.26 -7.14
C SER A 309 -25.57 -24.11 -8.47
N GLN A 310 -24.41 -24.76 -8.60
CA GLN A 310 -24.08 -25.59 -9.77
C GLN A 310 -23.27 -26.78 -9.26
N GLU A 311 -23.89 -27.97 -9.27
CA GLU A 311 -23.20 -29.23 -9.08
C GLU A 311 -22.20 -29.41 -10.23
N SER A 312 -20.94 -29.01 -10.01
CA SER A 312 -19.83 -29.36 -10.91
C SER A 312 -19.37 -30.75 -10.52
N HIS A 313 -19.66 -31.76 -11.33
CA HIS A 313 -19.19 -33.14 -11.10
C HIS A 313 -17.71 -33.36 -11.46
N SER A 314 -16.94 -32.29 -11.61
CA SER A 314 -15.57 -32.26 -12.12
C SER A 314 -14.65 -31.42 -11.22
N TRP A 315 -13.42 -31.89 -11.02
CA TRP A 315 -12.37 -31.10 -10.40
C TRP A 315 -11.93 -29.99 -11.37
N LYS A 316 -11.55 -28.82 -10.84
CA LYS A 316 -11.10 -27.69 -11.68
C LYS A 316 -9.63 -27.36 -11.43
N LEU A 317 -8.84 -27.23 -12.48
CA LEU A 317 -7.44 -26.83 -12.42
C LEU A 317 -7.27 -25.45 -13.04
N ASN A 318 -6.81 -24.48 -12.28
CA ASN A 318 -6.39 -23.16 -12.79
C ASN A 318 -4.87 -23.07 -12.70
N PHE A 319 -4.19 -22.66 -13.76
CA PHE A 319 -2.74 -22.51 -13.74
C PHE A 319 -2.29 -21.19 -14.36
N ASP A 320 -1.16 -20.67 -13.89
CA ASP A 320 -0.51 -19.49 -14.43
C ASP A 320 1.01 -19.58 -14.27
N GLY A 321 1.72 -19.09 -15.27
CA GLY A 321 3.17 -19.14 -15.34
C GLY A 321 3.74 -17.79 -15.76
N ALA A 322 4.74 -17.30 -15.01
CA ALA A 322 5.37 -16.02 -15.29
C ALA A 322 6.89 -16.15 -15.32
N SER A 323 7.48 -15.59 -16.37
CA SER A 323 8.93 -15.47 -16.55
C SER A 323 9.35 -14.01 -16.61
N ASN A 324 10.41 -13.66 -15.87
CA ASN A 324 11.01 -12.33 -15.89
C ASN A 324 12.54 -12.41 -15.73
N MET A 325 13.23 -11.28 -15.89
CA MET A 325 14.71 -11.22 -15.84
C MET A 325 15.33 -11.65 -14.49
N VAL A 326 14.54 -11.83 -13.43
CA VAL A 326 15.01 -12.16 -12.06
C VAL A 326 14.67 -13.61 -11.68
N GLY A 327 13.76 -14.26 -12.41
CA GLY A 327 13.44 -15.66 -12.24
C GLY A 327 12.07 -16.03 -12.78
N ASN A 328 11.83 -17.33 -12.80
CA ASN A 328 10.66 -17.95 -13.41
C ASN A 328 9.83 -18.63 -12.31
N GLY A 329 8.52 -18.34 -12.29
CA GLY A 329 7.61 -18.85 -11.27
C GLY A 329 6.38 -19.46 -11.93
N ILE A 330 5.93 -20.59 -11.38
CA ILE A 330 4.76 -21.31 -11.84
C ILE A 330 3.82 -21.59 -10.68
N GLY A 331 2.52 -21.52 -10.95
CA GLY A 331 1.47 -21.77 -9.99
C GLY A 331 0.31 -22.54 -10.60
N ALA A 332 -0.23 -23.47 -9.84
CA ALA A 332 -1.43 -24.22 -10.19
C ALA A 332 -2.35 -24.32 -8.97
N VAL A 333 -3.67 -24.30 -9.18
CA VAL A 333 -4.66 -24.43 -8.12
C VAL A 333 -5.69 -25.45 -8.57
N LEU A 334 -5.78 -26.53 -7.80
CA LEU A 334 -6.76 -27.58 -8.00
C LEU A 334 -7.95 -27.34 -7.07
N VAL A 335 -9.17 -27.40 -7.58
CA VAL A 335 -10.41 -27.14 -6.85
C VAL A 335 -11.24 -28.42 -6.82
N SER A 336 -11.59 -28.87 -5.62
CA SER A 336 -12.41 -30.06 -5.42
C SER A 336 -13.88 -29.81 -5.72
N LEU A 337 -14.63 -30.92 -5.82
CA LEU A 337 -16.09 -30.94 -5.96
C LEU A 337 -16.81 -30.18 -4.82
N ASN A 338 -16.18 -30.11 -3.64
CA ASN A 338 -16.73 -29.42 -2.46
C ASN A 338 -16.31 -27.93 -2.39
N GLY A 339 -15.52 -27.46 -3.36
CA GLY A 339 -15.00 -26.08 -3.38
C GLY A 339 -13.67 -25.90 -2.62
N ASP A 340 -13.06 -26.95 -2.10
CA ASP A 340 -11.75 -26.86 -1.45
C ASP A 340 -10.63 -26.60 -2.46
N HIS A 341 -9.72 -25.67 -2.14
CA HIS A 341 -8.63 -25.26 -3.03
C HIS A 341 -7.28 -25.82 -2.56
N PHE A 342 -6.54 -26.43 -3.48
CA PHE A 342 -5.20 -27.01 -3.28
C PHE A 342 -4.20 -26.28 -4.18
N PRO A 343 -3.48 -25.26 -3.66
CA PRO A 343 -2.48 -24.53 -4.43
C PRO A 343 -1.12 -25.24 -4.46
N PHE A 344 -0.47 -25.19 -5.62
CA PHE A 344 0.87 -25.68 -5.90
C PHE A 344 1.70 -24.55 -6.49
N ILE A 345 2.89 -24.33 -5.96
CA ILE A 345 3.79 -23.25 -6.40
C ILE A 345 5.20 -23.82 -6.47
N SER A 346 5.90 -23.55 -7.57
CA SER A 346 7.34 -23.80 -7.67
C SER A 346 8.06 -22.70 -8.40
N LYS A 347 9.36 -22.59 -8.12
CA LYS A 347 10.28 -21.71 -8.84
C LYS A 347 11.07 -22.57 -9.82
N LEU A 348 11.15 -22.12 -11.07
CA LEU A 348 11.95 -22.80 -12.09
C LEU A 348 13.38 -22.25 -12.06
N ASP A 349 14.35 -23.15 -11.91
CA ASP A 349 15.79 -22.83 -11.83
C ASP A 349 16.48 -22.78 -13.21
N PHE A 350 15.71 -22.70 -14.29
CA PHE A 350 16.20 -22.56 -15.66
C PHE A 350 15.52 -21.40 -16.37
N ASP A 351 16.19 -20.82 -17.37
CA ASP A 351 15.66 -19.75 -18.19
C ASP A 351 14.52 -20.27 -19.09
N CYS A 352 13.30 -19.75 -18.88
CA CYS A 352 12.13 -20.10 -19.68
C CYS A 352 11.44 -18.82 -20.19
N THR A 353 10.68 -18.93 -21.28
CA THR A 353 9.78 -17.83 -21.74
C THR A 353 8.47 -17.85 -20.95
N ASN A 354 7.64 -16.81 -21.06
CA ASN A 354 6.31 -16.80 -20.43
C ASN A 354 5.47 -18.00 -20.87
N ASN A 355 5.46 -18.30 -22.17
CA ASN A 355 4.73 -19.46 -22.68
C ASN A 355 5.29 -20.76 -22.09
N MET A 356 6.61 -20.92 -21.98
CA MET A 356 7.20 -22.11 -21.34
C MET A 356 6.81 -22.21 -19.86
N ALA A 357 6.80 -21.08 -19.12
CA ALA A 357 6.35 -21.06 -17.73
C ALA A 357 4.88 -21.49 -17.61
N GLU A 358 4.01 -21.07 -18.52
CA GLU A 358 2.60 -21.48 -18.53
C GLU A 358 2.43 -22.98 -18.82
N TYR A 359 3.22 -23.56 -19.75
CA TYR A 359 3.22 -25.01 -19.98
C TYR A 359 3.72 -25.79 -18.75
N GLU A 360 4.76 -25.32 -18.09
CA GLU A 360 5.30 -25.93 -16.87
C GLU A 360 4.29 -25.85 -15.70
N ALA A 361 3.56 -24.74 -15.58
CA ALA A 361 2.48 -24.58 -14.62
C ALA A 361 1.32 -25.56 -14.91
N CYS A 362 0.97 -25.74 -16.18
CA CYS A 362 -0.05 -26.70 -16.61
C CYS A 362 0.34 -28.14 -16.26
N ILE A 363 1.56 -28.54 -16.63
CA ILE A 363 2.08 -29.90 -16.38
C ILE A 363 2.14 -30.20 -14.89
N MET A 364 2.63 -29.27 -14.08
CA MET A 364 2.63 -29.42 -12.62
C MET A 364 1.22 -29.65 -12.08
N GLY A 365 0.24 -28.88 -12.56
CA GLY A 365 -1.15 -29.01 -12.16
C GLY A 365 -1.75 -30.36 -12.54
N ILE A 366 -1.45 -30.86 -13.74
CA ILE A 366 -1.91 -32.17 -14.23
C ILE A 366 -1.25 -33.31 -13.44
N CYS A 367 0.07 -33.27 -13.22
CA CYS A 367 0.77 -34.27 -12.41
C CYS A 367 0.20 -34.34 -10.99
N ALA A 368 -0.07 -33.18 -10.36
CA ALA A 368 -0.68 -33.13 -9.04
C ALA A 368 -2.10 -33.70 -9.00
N ALA A 369 -2.84 -33.65 -10.13
CA ALA A 369 -4.13 -34.31 -10.26
C ALA A 369 -4.00 -35.84 -10.43
N ILE A 370 -3.01 -36.31 -11.19
CA ILE A 370 -2.72 -37.75 -11.37
C ILE A 370 -2.29 -38.38 -10.03
N GLU A 371 -1.42 -37.71 -9.27
CA GLU A 371 -0.98 -38.17 -7.93
C GLU A 371 -2.15 -38.31 -6.94
N ARG A 372 -3.27 -37.63 -7.20
CA ARG A 372 -4.50 -37.67 -6.40
C ARG A 372 -5.55 -38.61 -6.97
N GLU A 373 -5.19 -39.40 -7.98
CA GLU A 373 -6.06 -40.36 -8.68
C GLU A 373 -7.35 -39.73 -9.24
N ILE A 374 -7.28 -38.46 -9.64
CA ILE A 374 -8.44 -37.73 -10.19
C ILE A 374 -8.70 -38.21 -11.62
N LYS A 375 -9.95 -38.60 -11.89
CA LYS A 375 -10.35 -39.16 -13.19
C LYS A 375 -11.05 -38.18 -14.13
N VAL A 376 -11.65 -37.12 -13.60
CA VAL A 376 -12.36 -36.09 -14.38
C VAL A 376 -11.88 -34.70 -14.00
N LEU A 377 -11.31 -33.96 -14.95
CA LEU A 377 -10.64 -32.68 -14.71
C LEU A 377 -11.00 -31.61 -15.77
N GLU A 378 -11.36 -30.42 -15.31
CA GLU A 378 -11.54 -29.23 -16.16
C GLU A 378 -10.35 -28.30 -15.96
N VAL A 379 -9.60 -28.02 -17.02
CA VAL A 379 -8.39 -27.22 -16.97
C VAL A 379 -8.64 -25.84 -17.57
N TYR A 380 -8.33 -24.79 -16.82
CA TYR A 380 -8.49 -23.40 -17.19
C TYR A 380 -7.12 -22.71 -17.28
N GLY A 381 -6.81 -22.15 -18.45
CA GLY A 381 -5.51 -21.53 -18.74
C GLY A 381 -5.60 -20.30 -19.64
N TYR A 382 -4.55 -19.47 -19.59
CA TYR A 382 -4.49 -18.15 -20.25
C TYR A 382 -3.77 -18.13 -21.61
N SER A 383 -3.19 -19.24 -22.07
CA SER A 383 -2.70 -19.38 -23.44
C SER A 383 -3.44 -20.47 -24.21
N ALA A 384 -3.70 -20.19 -25.48
CA ALA A 384 -4.05 -21.23 -26.43
C ALA A 384 -2.83 -22.16 -26.53
N LEU A 385 -2.99 -23.43 -26.12
CA LEU A 385 -1.96 -24.48 -26.20
C LEU A 385 -1.61 -24.85 -27.67
N GLU A 386 -1.95 -24.00 -28.64
CA GLU A 386 -1.64 -24.13 -30.06
C GLU A 386 -0.45 -23.23 -30.41
N THR A 387 0.75 -23.80 -30.49
CA THR A 387 1.94 -23.08 -30.93
C THR A 387 2.72 -23.88 -31.98
N LYS A 388 3.27 -23.17 -32.98
CA LYS A 388 4.12 -23.75 -34.05
C LYS A 388 5.61 -23.74 -33.68
N ASP A 389 5.96 -23.45 -32.43
CA ASP A 389 7.34 -23.36 -31.97
C ASP A 389 7.92 -24.76 -31.69
N PRO A 390 9.01 -25.18 -32.35
CA PRO A 390 9.59 -26.51 -32.17
C PRO A 390 10.04 -26.82 -30.73
N LYS A 391 10.27 -25.82 -29.86
CA LYS A 391 10.54 -26.04 -28.44
C LYS A 391 9.29 -26.38 -27.62
N LEU A 392 8.13 -25.85 -28.03
CA LEU A 392 6.85 -26.06 -27.34
C LEU A 392 6.14 -27.35 -27.80
N ILE A 393 6.50 -27.90 -28.97
CA ILE A 393 6.02 -29.20 -29.45
C ILE A 393 6.34 -30.33 -28.45
N LYS A 394 7.50 -30.26 -27.76
CA LYS A 394 7.86 -31.26 -26.74
C LYS A 394 6.93 -31.20 -25.52
N TYR A 395 6.56 -30.01 -25.10
CA TYR A 395 5.63 -29.78 -24.00
C TYR A 395 4.21 -30.23 -24.36
N GLN A 396 3.77 -29.95 -25.58
CA GLN A 396 2.48 -30.42 -26.08
C GLN A 396 2.42 -31.95 -26.11
N LYS A 397 3.50 -32.62 -26.55
CA LYS A 397 3.56 -34.08 -26.53
C LYS A 397 3.47 -34.65 -25.11
N LEU A 398 4.18 -34.05 -24.15
CA LEU A 398 4.12 -34.45 -22.74
C LEU A 398 2.71 -34.28 -22.16
N VAL A 399 2.05 -33.16 -22.43
CA VAL A 399 0.67 -32.91 -21.98
C VAL A 399 -0.30 -33.92 -22.60
N LEU A 400 -0.12 -34.28 -23.87
CA LEU A 400 -0.92 -35.32 -24.53
C LEU A 400 -0.71 -36.72 -23.92
N GLU A 401 0.53 -37.07 -23.56
CA GLU A 401 0.82 -38.33 -22.85
C GLU A 401 0.16 -38.34 -21.46
N LEU A 402 0.19 -37.23 -20.71
CA LEU A 402 -0.42 -37.13 -19.38
C LEU A 402 -1.97 -37.10 -19.42
N ILE A 403 -2.56 -36.71 -20.54
CA ILE A 403 -4.02 -36.72 -20.73
C ILE A 403 -4.58 -38.16 -20.79
N GLU A 404 -3.79 -39.14 -21.23
CA GLU A 404 -4.22 -40.54 -21.35
C GLU A 404 -4.58 -41.19 -20.00
N ASP A 405 -4.09 -40.63 -18.88
CA ASP A 405 -4.35 -41.13 -17.53
C ASP A 405 -5.73 -40.70 -16.95
N PHE A 406 -6.45 -39.82 -17.66
CA PHE A 406 -7.77 -39.30 -17.26
C PHE A 406 -8.91 -39.92 -18.07
N ASP A 407 -10.04 -40.18 -17.42
CA ASP A 407 -11.25 -40.67 -18.10
C ASP A 407 -11.91 -39.55 -18.93
N ASN A 408 -11.83 -38.31 -18.45
CA ASN A 408 -12.28 -37.13 -19.18
C ASN A 408 -11.53 -35.86 -18.72
N ILE A 409 -10.88 -35.17 -19.65
CA ILE A 409 -10.22 -33.89 -19.41
C ILE A 409 -10.61 -32.86 -20.47
N THR A 410 -11.05 -31.68 -20.02
CA THR A 410 -11.49 -30.60 -20.91
C THR A 410 -10.69 -29.33 -20.64
N PHE A 411 -10.29 -28.63 -21.71
CA PHE A 411 -9.51 -27.40 -21.61
C PHE A 411 -10.38 -26.20 -21.98
N TYR A 412 -10.42 -25.20 -21.10
CA TYR A 412 -11.14 -23.95 -21.27
C TYR A 412 -10.17 -22.77 -21.28
N TYR A 413 -10.36 -21.86 -22.22
CA TYR A 413 -9.55 -20.66 -22.38
C TYR A 413 -10.29 -19.44 -21.80
N LEU A 414 -9.63 -18.68 -20.92
CA LEU A 414 -10.19 -17.46 -20.31
C LEU A 414 -9.53 -16.20 -20.89
N PRO A 415 -10.28 -15.28 -21.54
CA PRO A 415 -9.73 -14.01 -22.03
C PRO A 415 -9.29 -13.07 -20.89
N ARG A 416 -8.20 -12.33 -21.10
CA ARG A 416 -7.61 -11.38 -20.13
C ARG A 416 -8.52 -10.25 -19.63
N ASP A 417 -9.64 -10.00 -20.31
CA ASP A 417 -10.46 -8.79 -20.12
C ASP A 417 -11.68 -8.96 -19.18
N GLU A 418 -11.89 -10.15 -18.59
CA GLU A 418 -12.98 -10.41 -17.63
C GLU A 418 -12.51 -10.49 -16.16
N ASN A 419 -11.66 -9.55 -15.73
CA ASN A 419 -11.25 -9.37 -14.33
C ASN A 419 -11.52 -7.96 -13.79
#